data_AF-A0A7W6TLK2-F1
#
_entry.id   AF-A0A7W6TLK2-F1
#
_cell.length_a   1.000
_cell.length_b   1.000
_cell.length_c   1.000
_cell.angle_alpha   90.00
_cell.angle_beta   90.00
_cell.angle_gamma   90.00
#
_symmetry.space_group_name_H-M   'P 1'
#
loop_
_entity.id
_entity.type
_entity.pdbx_description
1 polymer ?
#
loop_
_entity_poly.entity_id
_entity_poly.type
_entity_poly.pdbx_seq_one_letter_code
_entity_poly.pdbx_strand_id
1 'polypeptide(L)'
;MVMMTLGDLIDRYHPHLLDETVGVQRSWEDTFKYTLKIYPRHTPLEAFDLDRLAAEMTASGVNQAFVNGYIERWRRVIGHIRV
;
A
#
# COMPACT_ATOMS: atom_id res chain seq x y z
N MET A 1 -12.81 14.14 14.47
CA MET A 1 -12.34 12.82 13.99
C MET A 1 -10.97 13.03 13.39
N VAL A 2 -9.94 12.33 13.86
CA VAL A 2 -8.63 12.37 13.20
C VAL A 2 -8.76 11.52 11.96
N MET A 3 -8.61 12.15 10.79
CA MET A 3 -8.65 11.46 9.51
C MET A 3 -7.32 10.75 9.31
N MET A 4 -7.35 9.41 9.22
CA MET A 4 -6.16 8.62 9.00
C MET A 4 -5.64 8.83 7.58
N THR A 5 -4.34 9.08 7.44
CA THR A 5 -3.69 9.22 6.14
C THR A 5 -3.05 7.90 5.68
N LEU A 6 -2.65 7.85 4.41
CA LEU A 6 -1.86 6.74 3.87
C LEU A 6 -0.51 6.58 4.60
N GLY A 7 0.12 7.70 4.99
CA GLY A 7 1.33 7.69 5.81
C GLY A 7 1.09 7.03 7.17
N ASP A 8 0.00 7.39 7.85
CA ASP A 8 -0.35 6.80 9.15
C ASP A 8 -0.64 5.29 9.03
N LEU A 9 -1.27 4.86 7.92
CA LEU A 9 -1.50 3.44 7.63
C LEU A 9 -0.19 2.67 7.48
N ILE A 10 0.75 3.22 6.72
CA ILE A 10 2.08 2.61 6.54
C ILE A 10 2.81 2.53 7.88
N ASP A 11 2.86 3.63 8.63
CA ASP A 11 3.60 3.69 9.90
C ASP A 11 3.01 2.74 10.95
N ARG A 12 1.68 2.56 10.95
CA ARG A 12 1.00 1.61 11.84
C ARG A 12 1.18 0.15 11.41
N TYR A 13 1.34 -0.12 10.12
CA TYR A 13 1.59 -1.47 9.62
C TYR A 13 3.07 -1.89 9.75
N HIS A 14 4.00 -0.94 9.68
CA HIS A 14 5.45 -1.20 9.69
C HIS A 14 5.94 -2.10 10.84
N PRO A 15 5.46 -1.97 12.10
CA PRO A 15 5.85 -2.87 13.19
C PRO A 15 5.55 -4.35 12.91
N HIS A 16 4.48 -4.67 12.17
CA HIS A 16 4.12 -6.05 11.82
C HIS A 16 5.11 -6.71 10.85
N LEU A 17 5.94 -5.91 10.18
CA LEU A 17 6.95 -6.39 9.23
C LEU A 17 8.26 -6.78 9.92
N LEU A 18 8.46 -6.39 11.18
CA LEU A 18 9.74 -6.61 11.87
C LEU A 18 10.03 -8.10 12.11
N ASP A 19 8.98 -8.92 12.26
CA ASP A 19 9.08 -10.37 12.44
C ASP A 19 9.25 -11.14 11.11
N GLU A 20 9.07 -10.45 9.97
CA GLU A 20 9.20 -11.04 8.65
C GLU A 20 10.67 -11.15 8.21
N THR A 21 10.93 -12.03 7.24
CA THR A 21 12.27 -12.11 6.63
C THR A 21 12.68 -10.78 5.97
N VAL A 22 13.99 -10.50 5.93
CA VAL A 22 14.53 -9.27 5.31
C VAL A 22 14.07 -9.09 3.86
N GLY A 23 13.91 -10.19 3.10
CA GLY A 23 13.40 -10.14 1.73
C GLY A 23 11.95 -9.67 1.65
N VAL A 24 11.11 -10.13 2.58
CA VAL A 24 9.70 -9.72 2.69
C VAL A 24 9.60 -8.25 3.11
N GLN A 25 10.41 -7.82 4.09
CA GLN A 25 10.47 -6.42 4.51
C GLN A 25 10.82 -5.49 3.35
N ARG A 26 11.88 -5.80 2.58
CA ARG A 26 12.26 -5.01 1.40
C ARG A 26 11.16 -4.95 0.35
N SER A 27 10.48 -6.08 0.11
CA SER A 27 9.36 -6.12 -0.84
C SER A 27 8.19 -5.21 -0.41
N TRP A 28 7.93 -5.11 0.89
CA TRP A 28 6.93 -4.18 1.43
C TRP A 28 7.39 -2.72 1.34
N GLU A 29 8.65 -2.43 1.65
CA GLU A 29 9.20 -1.09 1.49
C GLU A 29 9.14 -0.60 0.03
N ASP A 30 9.43 -1.47 -0.93
CA ASP A 30 9.28 -1.16 -2.36
C ASP A 30 7.81 -0.94 -2.73
N THR A 31 6.90 -1.70 -2.11
CA THR A 31 5.45 -1.48 -2.23
C THR A 31 5.09 -0.08 -1.73
N PHE A 32 5.46 0.30 -0.51
CA PHE A 32 5.15 1.62 0.03
C PHE A 32 5.75 2.73 -0.81
N LYS A 33 7.03 2.62 -1.19
CA LYS A 33 7.70 3.63 -2.02
C LYS A 33 7.02 3.82 -3.37
N TYR A 34 6.60 2.75 -4.04
CA TYR A 34 5.90 2.88 -5.32
C TYR A 34 4.55 3.57 -5.15
N THR A 35 3.75 3.14 -4.18
CA THR A 35 2.43 3.77 -3.93
C THR A 35 2.60 5.24 -3.57
N LEU A 36 3.62 5.60 -2.78
CA LEU A 36 3.88 6.97 -2.37
C LEU A 36 4.36 7.91 -3.49
N LYS A 37 4.79 7.36 -4.63
CA LYS A 37 5.04 8.15 -5.85
C LYS A 37 3.75 8.61 -6.53
N ILE A 38 2.67 7.85 -6.36
CA ILE A 38 1.36 8.10 -6.98
C ILE A 38 0.45 8.87 -6.01
N TYR A 39 0.45 8.44 -4.74
CA TYR A 39 -0.33 9.02 -3.66
C TYR A 39 0.59 9.61 -2.59
N PRO A 40 0.60 10.94 -2.39
CA PRO A 40 1.39 11.55 -1.33
C PRO A 40 1.06 10.96 0.05
N ARG A 41 2.03 10.95 0.98
CA ARG A 41 1.82 10.39 2.34
C ARG A 41 0.61 10.98 3.08
N HIS A 42 0.31 12.26 2.85
CA HIS A 42 -0.82 12.95 3.49
C HIS A 42 -2.17 12.65 2.84
N THR A 43 -2.23 11.78 1.82
CA THR A 43 -3.47 11.36 1.18
C THR A 43 -4.41 10.79 2.26
N PRO A 44 -5.61 11.36 2.44
CA PRO A 44 -6.61 10.77 3.32
C PRO A 44 -6.89 9.32 2.92
N LEU A 45 -7.01 8.41 3.88
CA LEU A 45 -7.21 6.99 3.56
C LEU A 45 -8.52 6.74 2.80
N GLU A 46 -9.53 7.58 3.01
CA GLU A 46 -10.78 7.58 2.23
C GLU A 46 -10.60 7.97 0.76
N ALA A 47 -9.54 8.71 0.43
CA ALA A 47 -9.18 9.11 -0.93
C ALA A 47 -8.15 8.17 -1.57
N PHE A 48 -7.67 7.15 -0.84
CA PHE A 48 -6.76 6.14 -1.37
C PHE A 48 -7.55 5.07 -2.14
N ASP A 49 -7.66 5.27 -3.44
CA ASP A 49 -8.40 4.40 -4.36
C ASP A 49 -7.49 3.32 -4.99
N LEU A 50 -7.76 2.06 -4.63
CA LEU A 50 -7.04 0.89 -5.13
C LEU A 50 -7.33 0.58 -6.59
N ASP A 51 -8.52 0.89 -7.09
CA ASP A 51 -8.87 0.64 -8.50
C ASP A 51 -8.13 1.64 -9.39
N ARG A 52 -8.03 2.90 -8.95
CA ARG A 52 -7.15 3.89 -9.61
C ARG A 52 -5.69 3.49 -9.55
N LEU A 53 -5.20 2.99 -8.41
CA LEU A 53 -3.82 2.48 -8.30
C LEU A 53 -3.56 1.35 -9.30
N ALA A 54 -4.50 0.41 -9.42
CA ALA A 54 -4.41 -0.70 -10.38
C ALA A 54 -4.36 -0.21 -11.83
N ALA A 55 -5.18 0.79 -12.16
CA ALA A 55 -5.20 1.40 -13.49
C ALA A 55 -3.85 2.08 -13.82
N GLU A 56 -3.28 2.86 -12.89
CA GLU A 56 -1.98 3.52 -13.07
C GLU A 56 -0.83 2.51 -13.26
N MET A 57 -0.81 1.42 -12.48
CA MET A 57 0.17 0.35 -12.64
C MET A 57 0.06 -0.32 -14.01
N THR A 58 -1.18 -0.62 -14.43
CA THR A 58 -1.44 -1.25 -15.73
C THR A 58 -1.03 -0.33 -16.87
N ALA A 59 -1.34 0.97 -16.79
CA ALA A 59 -0.93 1.97 -17.76
C ALA A 59 0.60 2.14 -17.84
N SER A 60 1.30 1.89 -16.73
CA SER A 60 2.77 1.87 -16.67
C SER A 60 3.42 0.59 -17.25
N GLY A 61 2.61 -0.34 -17.79
CA GLY A 61 3.10 -1.58 -18.39
C GLY A 61 3.36 -2.72 -17.41
N VAL A 62 2.89 -2.60 -16.15
CA VAL A 62 3.02 -3.68 -15.17
C VAL A 62 2.07 -4.82 -15.52
N ASN A 63 2.53 -6.06 -15.47
CA ASN A 63 1.70 -7.21 -15.80
C ASN A 63 0.54 -7.40 -14.80
N GLN A 64 -0.59 -7.92 -15.30
CA GLN A 64 -1.82 -8.04 -14.51
C GLN A 64 -1.67 -8.91 -13.26
N ALA A 65 -0.87 -9.98 -13.32
CA ALA A 65 -0.66 -10.86 -12.16
C ALA A 65 0.04 -10.11 -11.01
N PHE A 66 1.02 -9.28 -11.34
CA PHE A 66 1.70 -8.42 -10.37
C PHE A 66 0.76 -7.35 -9.83
N VAL A 67 -0.02 -6.68 -10.70
CA VAL A 67 -1.03 -5.70 -10.27
C VAL A 67 -2.01 -6.33 -9.27
N ASN A 68 -2.56 -7.49 -9.59
CA ASN A 68 -3.51 -8.19 -8.72
C ASN A 68 -2.90 -8.52 -7.34
N GLY A 69 -1.67 -9.04 -7.32
CA GLY A 69 -0.96 -9.34 -6.07
C GLY A 69 -0.64 -8.09 -5.24
N TYR A 70 -0.34 -6.98 -5.92
CA TYR A 70 -0.05 -5.68 -5.29
C TYR A 70 -1.30 -5.07 -4.64
N ILE A 71 -2.43 -5.09 -5.34
CA ILE A 71 -3.71 -4.62 -4.80
C ILE A 71 -4.18 -5.49 -3.64
N GLU A 72 -4.02 -6.81 -3.74
CA GLU A 72 -4.37 -7.74 -2.67
C GLU A 72 -3.55 -7.48 -1.39
N ARG A 73 -2.27 -7.16 -1.51
CA ARG A 73 -1.45 -6.71 -0.36
C ARG A 73 -2.05 -5.49 0.31
N TRP A 74 -2.40 -4.46 -0.45
CA TRP A 74 -2.98 -3.25 0.12
C TRP A 74 -4.34 -3.49 0.78
N ARG A 75 -5.19 -4.34 0.20
CA ARG A 75 -6.46 -4.76 0.83
C ARG A 75 -6.23 -5.39 2.20
N ARG A 76 -5.21 -6.24 2.34
CA ARG A 76 -4.85 -6.86 3.63
C ARG A 76 -4.41 -5.81 4.64
N VAL A 77 -3.55 -4.87 4.24
CA VAL A 77 -3.09 -3.77 5.12
C VAL A 77 -4.27 -2.94 5.61
N ILE A 78 -5.15 -2.50 4.69
CA ILE A 78 -6.34 -1.71 5.03
C ILE A 78 -7.30 -2.51 5.94
N GLY A 79 -7.49 -3.80 5.66
CA GLY A 79 -8.32 -4.69 6.47
C GLY A 79 -7.77 -4.92 7.88
N HIS A 80 -6.45 -4.96 8.04
CA HIS A 80 -5.80 -5.20 9.34
C HIS A 80 -5.99 -4.04 10.32
N ILE A 81 -6.20 -2.82 9.82
CA ILE A 81 -6.29 -1.61 10.65
C ILE A 81 -7.75 -1.17 10.92
N ARG A 82 -8.72 -1.72 10.19
CA ARG A 82 -10.15 -1.44 10.38
C ARG A 82 -10.83 -2.26 11.49
N VAL A 83 -10.07 -3.00 12.30
CA VAL A 83 -10.56 -3.80 13.44
C VAL A 83 -10.33 -3.07 14.75
#